data_AF-A0ABC8KS36-F1
#
_entry.id   AF-A0ABC8KS36-F1
#
_cell.length_a   1.000
_cell.length_b   1.000
_cell.length_c   1.000
_cell.angle_alpha   90.00
_cell.angle_beta   90.00
_cell.angle_gamma   90.00
#
_symmetry.space_group_name_H-M   'P 1'
#
loop_
_entity.id
_entity.type
_entity.pdbx_description
1 polymer ?
#
loop_
_entity_poly.entity_id
_entity_poly.type
_entity_poly.pdbx_seq_one_letter_code
_entity_poly.pdbx_strand_id
1 'polypeptide(L)' 'MQGGGWSNTQRSCIYRKNTRSASSNHMEKILAFTGILSNKANENHDFYNWNIVKLRYCDGASFTGDSGDQFES' A
#
# COMPACT_ATOMS: atom_id res chain seq x y z
N MET A 1 -5.51 5.87 -2.42
CA MET A 1 -4.82 4.56 -2.23
C MET A 1 -3.65 4.45 -3.19
N GLN A 2 -2.61 3.72 -2.82
CA GLN A 2 -1.51 3.40 -3.75
C GLN A 2 -1.93 2.23 -4.63
N GLY A 3 -1.70 2.30 -5.95
CA GLY A 3 -1.87 1.16 -6.86
C GLY A 3 -0.66 0.22 -6.86
N GLY A 4 -0.71 -0.87 -7.62
CA GLY A 4 0.42 -1.81 -7.75
C GLY A 4 0.23 -2.95 -8.74
N GLY A 5 -0.87 -2.94 -9.51
CA GLY A 5 -1.30 -4.06 -10.34
C GLY A 5 -1.82 -5.24 -9.52
N TRP A 6 -2.33 -6.27 -10.19
CA TRP A 6 -2.76 -7.52 -9.59
C TRP A 6 -1.89 -8.69 -10.07
N SER A 7 -1.87 -9.78 -9.30
CA SER A 7 -1.26 -11.06 -9.70
C SER A 7 -2.35 -12.11 -9.81
N ASN A 8 -2.41 -12.83 -10.93
CA ASN A 8 -3.47 -13.83 -11.21
C ASN A 8 -2.94 -15.26 -11.34
N THR A 9 -1.63 -15.50 -11.14
CA THR A 9 -1.03 -16.83 -11.21
C THR A 9 -0.08 -17.08 -10.04
N GLN A 10 0.03 -18.33 -9.57
CA GLN A 10 0.91 -18.73 -8.47
C GLN A 10 2.36 -18.26 -8.68
N ARG A 11 2.88 -18.39 -9.92
CA ARG A 11 4.23 -17.95 -10.28
C ARG A 11 4.42 -16.43 -10.13
N SER A 12 3.43 -15.64 -10.57
CA SER A 12 3.49 -14.18 -10.44
C SER A 12 3.42 -13.71 -8.98
N CYS A 13 2.64 -14.40 -8.13
CA CYS A 13 2.56 -14.13 -6.71
C CYS A 13 3.89 -14.43 -6.01
N ILE A 14 4.50 -15.59 -6.29
CA ILE A 14 5.80 -15.98 -5.70
C ILE A 14 6.91 -14.98 -6.06
N TYR A 15 6.93 -14.50 -7.31
CA TYR A 15 7.91 -13.50 -7.73
C TYR A 15 7.68 -12.15 -7.04
N ARG A 16 6.42 -11.70 -6.94
CA ARG A 16 6.09 -10.39 -6.38
C ARG A 16 6.21 -10.33 -4.87
N LYS A 17 6.12 -11.44 -4.14
CA LYS A 17 6.14 -11.46 -2.66
C LYS A 17 7.36 -10.78 -2.04
N ASN A 18 8.49 -10.72 -2.76
CA ASN A 18 9.71 -10.05 -2.29
C ASN A 18 9.83 -8.59 -2.72
N THR A 19 8.75 -7.99 -3.23
CA THR A 19 8.71 -6.60 -3.68
C THR A 19 7.97 -5.70 -2.70
N ARG A 20 8.27 -4.40 -2.74
CA ARG A 20 7.63 -3.38 -1.87
C ARG A 20 6.10 -3.31 -2.03
N SER A 21 5.56 -3.76 -3.16
CA SER A 21 4.14 -3.69 -3.49
C SER A 21 3.34 -4.94 -3.11
N ALA A 22 3.99 -5.99 -2.58
CA ALA A 22 3.32 -7.22 -2.14
C ALA A 22 3.80 -7.72 -0.76
N SER A 23 4.72 -7.01 -0.10
CA SER A 23 5.18 -7.36 1.25
C SER A 23 5.52 -6.12 2.06
N SER A 24 4.94 -6.03 3.25
CA SER A 24 5.21 -4.97 4.23
C SER A 24 6.67 -4.98 4.72
N ASN A 25 7.32 -6.15 4.76
CA ASN A 25 8.73 -6.32 5.15
C ASN A 25 9.70 -5.56 4.24
N HIS A 26 9.29 -5.30 2.99
CA HIS A 26 10.12 -4.65 1.99
C HIS A 26 9.75 -3.18 1.77
N MET A 27 8.80 -2.64 2.55
CA MET A 27 8.40 -1.25 2.42
C MET A 27 9.35 -0.30 3.18
N GLU A 28 9.45 0.94 2.72
CA GLU A 28 10.17 1.98 3.47
C GLU A 28 9.48 2.25 4.82
N LYS A 29 10.25 2.36 5.89
CA LYS A 29 9.71 2.59 7.23
C LYS A 29 9.22 4.03 7.42
N ILE A 30 9.84 4.97 6.72
CA ILE A 30 9.53 6.39 6.77
C ILE A 30 9.14 6.82 5.35
N LEU A 31 8.02 7.53 5.23
CA LEU A 31 7.58 8.14 3.99
C LEU A 31 7.34 9.63 4.22
N ALA A 32 7.82 10.45 3.30
CA ALA A 32 7.43 11.85 3.26
C ALA A 32 5.97 11.96 2.81
N PHE A 33 5.17 12.73 3.56
CA PHE A 33 3.85 13.16 3.10
C PHE A 33 3.99 14.44 2.28
N THR A 34 3.51 14.41 1.05
CA THR A 34 3.64 15.49 0.08
C THR A 34 2.30 15.70 -0.66
N GLY A 35 2.16 16.83 -1.36
CA GLY A 35 0.92 17.17 -2.09
C GLY A 35 -0.27 17.25 -1.15
N ILE A 36 -1.38 16.58 -1.49
CA ILE A 36 -2.62 16.57 -0.67
C ILE A 36 -2.44 15.94 0.73
N LEU A 37 -1.36 15.20 0.97
CA LEU A 37 -1.03 14.67 2.29
C LEU A 37 -0.04 15.57 3.04
N SER A 38 0.46 16.65 2.43
CA SER A 38 1.39 17.57 3.07
C SER A 38 0.73 18.28 4.23
N ASN A 39 1.49 18.49 5.29
CA ASN A 39 1.07 19.28 6.45
C ASN A 39 1.43 20.77 6.32
N LYS A 40 2.00 21.19 5.18
CA LYS A 40 2.31 22.59 4.92
C LYS A 40 1.17 23.24 4.17
N ALA A 41 0.66 24.35 4.70
CA ALA A 41 -0.43 25.08 4.07
C ALA A 41 -0.11 25.44 2.62
N ASN A 42 1.09 25.94 2.31
CA ASN A 42 1.50 26.33 0.95
C ASN A 42 1.50 25.18 -0.09
N GLU A 43 1.55 23.92 0.36
CA GLU A 43 1.48 22.73 -0.50
C GLU A 43 0.07 22.09 -0.49
N ASN A 44 -0.73 22.35 0.55
CA ASN A 44 -2.05 21.76 0.80
C ASN A 44 -2.97 22.72 1.56
N HIS A 45 -3.45 23.79 0.89
CA HIS A 45 -4.22 24.84 1.56
C HIS A 45 -5.48 24.30 2.26
N ASP A 46 -6.10 23.26 1.70
CA ASP A 46 -7.41 22.79 2.12
C ASP A 46 -7.35 21.81 3.31
N PHE A 47 -6.29 20.97 3.39
CA PHE A 47 -6.24 19.84 4.33
C PHE A 47 -4.95 19.76 5.17
N TYR A 48 -4.10 20.81 5.17
CA TYR A 48 -2.79 20.75 5.86
C TYR A 48 -2.84 20.42 7.35
N ASN A 49 -3.97 20.67 8.02
CA ASN A 49 -4.14 20.45 9.47
C ASN A 49 -5.06 19.25 9.80
N TRP A 50 -5.34 18.37 8.84
CA TRP A 50 -6.14 17.17 9.08
C TRP A 50 -5.30 16.00 9.59
N ASN A 51 -5.94 15.04 10.26
CA ASN A 51 -5.31 13.76 10.57
C ASN A 51 -5.11 12.96 9.28
N ILE A 52 -3.88 12.49 9.04
CA ILE A 52 -3.51 11.80 7.79
C ILE A 52 -3.26 10.31 8.04
N VAL A 53 -3.92 9.45 7.26
CA VAL A 53 -3.68 8.01 7.23
C VAL A 53 -3.36 7.58 5.79
N LYS A 54 -2.20 6.94 5.60
CA LYS A 54 -1.77 6.40 4.29
C LYS A 54 -1.71 4.88 4.34
N LEU A 55 -2.73 4.23 3.78
CA LEU A 55 -2.73 2.78 3.59
C LEU A 55 -1.92 2.41 2.35
N ARG A 56 -0.87 1.59 2.54
CA ARG A 56 -0.05 1.06 1.45
C ARG A 56 -0.57 -0.28 0.98
N TYR A 57 -0.51 -0.47 -0.32
CA TYR A 57 -0.95 -1.69 -1.00
C TYR A 57 0.09 -2.80 -0.86
N CYS A 58 -0.32 -3.97 -0.35
CA CYS A 58 0.51 -5.17 -0.26
C CYS A 58 -0.24 -6.50 -0.36
N ASP A 59 -1.56 -6.48 -0.52
CA ASP A 59 -2.40 -7.68 -0.62
C ASP A 59 -2.34 -8.33 -2.01
N GLY A 60 -1.97 -7.57 -3.05
CA GLY A 60 -1.89 -8.08 -4.42
C GLY A 60 -3.25 -8.41 -5.05
N ALA A 61 -4.34 -8.08 -4.36
CA ALA A 61 -5.73 -8.39 -4.70
C ALA A 61 -6.61 -7.13 -4.80
N SER A 62 -6.02 -5.98 -5.13
CA SER A 62 -6.72 -4.69 -5.31
C SER A 62 -7.62 -4.27 -4.13
N PHE A 63 -7.26 -4.65 -2.90
CA PHE A 63 -8.05 -4.43 -1.67
C PHE A 63 -9.39 -5.21 -1.61
N THR A 64 -9.57 -6.25 -2.43
CA THR A 64 -10.79 -7.09 -2.43
C THR A 64 -10.57 -8.48 -1.84
N GLY A 65 -9.39 -8.75 -1.27
CA GLY A 65 -9.11 -10.02 -0.60
C GLY A 65 -9.87 -10.13 0.72
N ASP A 66 -10.71 -11.15 0.85
CA ASP A 66 -11.51 -11.46 2.06
C ASP A 66 -11.17 -12.84 2.65
N SER A 67 -10.11 -13.49 2.14
CA SER A 67 -9.64 -14.77 2.66
C SER A 67 -8.71 -14.55 3.85
N GLY A 68 -9.16 -14.86 5.06
CA GLY A 68 -8.25 -15.17 6.17
C GLY A 68 -7.43 -16.42 5.85
N ASP A 69 -6.19 -16.49 6.33
CA ASP A 69 -5.24 -17.58 6.06
C ASP A 69 -5.92 -18.97 6.06
N GLN A 70 -6.13 -19.53 4.86
CA GLN A 70 -6.38 -20.96 4.68
C GLN A 70 -5.04 -21.60 4.31
N PHE A 71 -4.23 -21.86 5.33
CA PHE A 71 -3.32 -22.99 5.25
C PHE A 71 -4.14 -24.26 5.55
N GLU A 72 -4.85 -24.77 4.54
CA GLU A 72 -5.21 -26.18 4.53
C GLU A 72 -4.06 -26.95 3.87
N SER A 73 -3.40 -27.75 4.72
CA SER A 73 -2.49 -28.88 4.47
C SER A 73 -1.59 -28.88 3.23
#